data_AF-A0A2V6LBS8-F1
#
_entry.id   AF-A0A2V6LBS8-F1
#
_cell.length_a   1.000
_cell.length_b   1.000
_cell.length_c   1.000
_cell.angle_alpha   90.00
_cell.angle_beta   90.00
_cell.angle_gamma   90.00
#
_symmetry.space_group_name_H-M   'P 1'
#
loop_
_entity.id
_entity.type
_entity.pdbx_description
1 polymer ?
#
loop_
_entity_poly.entity_id
_entity_poly.type
_entity_poly.pdbx_seq_one_letter_code
_entity_poly.pdbx_strand_id
1 'polypeptide(L)'
;MRTLLPSALFAHRHARERSLKHVSWGRPNALTSFLGKLESEVSKKPNENGKRTANVGITRPRDVDYFTRVRCYLLIMAKFPPGTAKLSLLSLAMRMAGPREAIWHALIRKNHGCSHLIVGRDHAGPGKDANGNPFYKPYEAQDLFRKYEAEIGVRMVAFNAMVYVEDKDKYLQEDEVPAGARVLNISGTELRQRLNEGRDLPGWFTYSDVAQELRRSFPPRHKQGVTIFFSGLSGAGKSTIANVLFIKFQEVGGRPVTLLDGDLVRKHLSSELGFSKEHRDINIRRIGYVASEITKNRGIAICAPIAPYDVTRKEVRALIEPFGGFVMVYLSTPVEICERRDRKGLYAKARAGILKDFTGVSDPYEEPKDAEVVINTAEVTPEEAAQAIMLHMEREGFIGVNNNL
;
A
#
# COMPACT_ATOMS: atom_id res chain seq x y z
N MET A 1 6.80 -19.20 15.66
CA MET A 1 7.69 -18.55 14.67
C MET A 1 8.82 -17.87 15.42
N ARG A 2 10.07 -18.17 15.11
CA ARG A 2 11.22 -17.45 15.69
C ARG A 2 12.12 -17.01 14.55
N THR A 3 12.61 -15.77 14.60
CA THR A 3 13.81 -15.40 13.85
C THR A 3 14.90 -16.33 14.33
N LEU A 4 15.40 -17.19 13.43
CA LEU A 4 16.42 -18.15 13.81
C LEU A 4 17.77 -17.48 13.65
N LEU A 5 18.51 -17.41 14.76
CA LEU A 5 19.91 -17.03 14.73
C LEU A 5 20.69 -18.00 13.81
N PRO A 6 21.76 -17.51 13.15
CA PRO A 6 22.74 -18.35 12.48
C PRO A 6 23.06 -19.65 13.22
N SER A 7 23.36 -19.56 14.52
CA SER A 7 23.72 -20.68 15.40
C SER A 7 22.60 -21.73 15.52
N ALA A 8 21.34 -21.30 15.64
CA ALA A 8 20.19 -22.22 15.73
C ALA A 8 19.94 -22.96 14.40
N LEU A 9 20.17 -22.28 13.27
CA LEU A 9 20.08 -22.90 11.94
C LEU A 9 21.21 -23.89 11.68
N PHE A 10 22.43 -23.56 12.12
CA PHE A 10 23.57 -24.47 12.06
C PHE A 10 23.39 -25.70 12.96
N ALA A 11 22.89 -25.54 14.19
CA ALA A 11 22.60 -26.66 15.09
C ALA A 11 21.55 -27.61 14.50
N HIS A 12 20.48 -27.07 13.89
CA HIS A 12 19.48 -27.87 13.17
C HIS A 12 20.03 -28.59 11.94
N ARG A 13 21.06 -28.04 11.29
CA ARG A 13 21.75 -28.69 10.17
C ARG A 13 22.56 -29.88 10.66
N HIS A 14 23.28 -29.76 11.77
CA HIS A 14 24.07 -30.87 12.32
C HIS A 14 23.21 -32.05 12.79
N ALA A 15 21.95 -31.80 13.17
CA ALA A 15 21.00 -32.84 13.58
C ALA A 15 20.36 -33.64 12.42
N ARG A 16 20.52 -33.23 11.15
CA ARG A 16 20.05 -33.97 9.96
C ARG A 16 21.18 -34.06 8.93
N GLU A 17 21.72 -35.26 8.74
CA GLU A 17 22.77 -35.71 7.80
C GLU A 17 23.55 -34.69 6.93
N ARG A 18 24.87 -34.89 6.91
CA ARG A 18 25.93 -34.02 6.34
C ARG A 18 25.87 -33.78 4.82
N SER A 19 24.95 -34.39 4.06
CA SER A 19 24.95 -34.39 2.58
C SER A 19 23.99 -33.40 1.90
N LEU A 20 23.20 -32.63 2.67
CA LEU A 20 22.12 -31.80 2.10
C LEU A 20 22.60 -30.42 1.62
N LYS A 21 22.44 -30.12 0.32
CA LYS A 21 22.59 -28.76 -0.23
C LYS A 21 21.37 -27.92 0.13
N HIS A 22 21.61 -26.67 0.54
CA HIS A 22 20.57 -25.74 1.00
C HIS A 22 20.53 -24.52 0.09
N VAL A 23 19.43 -24.36 -0.64
CA VAL A 23 19.20 -23.27 -1.60
C VAL A 23 18.37 -22.17 -0.96
N SER A 24 18.85 -20.93 -0.99
CA SER A 24 18.14 -19.78 -0.42
C SER A 24 17.50 -18.87 -1.47
N TRP A 25 16.34 -18.31 -1.12
CA TRP A 25 15.60 -17.32 -1.89
C TRP A 25 15.22 -16.13 -1.01
N GLY A 26 15.24 -14.91 -1.55
CA GLY A 26 15.16 -13.68 -0.75
C GLY A 26 14.45 -12.48 -1.39
N ARG A 27 13.47 -12.66 -2.30
CA ARG A 27 12.69 -11.48 -2.73
C ARG A 27 11.62 -11.12 -1.68
N PRO A 28 11.39 -9.83 -1.42
CA PRO A 28 10.35 -9.38 -0.49
C PRO A 28 8.93 -9.86 -0.83
N ASN A 29 8.56 -9.94 -2.12
CA ASN A 29 7.16 -9.94 -2.58
C ASN A 29 6.74 -11.07 -3.54
N ALA A 30 7.46 -12.18 -3.68
CA ALA A 30 6.92 -13.25 -4.55
C ALA A 30 5.91 -14.08 -3.76
N LEU A 31 4.64 -13.76 -3.97
CA LEU A 31 3.47 -14.46 -3.42
C LEU A 31 2.74 -15.22 -4.52
N THR A 32 3.45 -15.57 -5.59
CA THR A 32 2.91 -16.17 -6.80
C THR A 32 3.08 -17.70 -6.79
N SER A 33 2.19 -18.41 -7.49
CA SER A 33 2.20 -19.88 -7.61
C SER A 33 3.49 -20.39 -8.27
N PHE A 34 4.10 -19.53 -9.10
CA PHE A 34 5.44 -19.65 -9.63
C PHE A 34 6.47 -20.18 -8.61
N LEU A 35 6.47 -19.68 -7.38
CA LEU A 35 7.43 -20.12 -6.39
C LEU A 35 7.28 -21.61 -6.04
N GLY A 36 6.04 -22.13 -5.99
CA GLY A 36 5.79 -23.55 -5.75
C GLY A 36 6.43 -24.45 -6.81
N LYS A 37 6.40 -23.98 -8.07
CA LYS A 37 6.88 -24.74 -9.23
C LYS A 37 8.39 -24.57 -9.49
N LEU A 38 8.99 -23.43 -9.14
CA LEU A 38 10.44 -23.17 -9.30
C LEU A 38 11.31 -24.15 -8.50
N GLU A 39 10.91 -24.51 -7.29
CA GLU A 39 11.66 -25.50 -6.49
C GLU A 39 11.45 -26.93 -6.99
N SER A 40 10.38 -27.23 -7.74
CA SER A 40 10.28 -28.53 -8.43
C SER A 40 11.35 -28.69 -9.50
N GLU A 41 11.84 -27.58 -10.08
CA GLU A 41 12.95 -27.61 -11.05
C GLU A 41 14.32 -27.64 -10.37
N VAL A 42 14.48 -26.91 -9.26
CA VAL A 42 15.72 -26.97 -8.46
C VAL A 42 15.88 -28.36 -7.80
N SER A 43 14.78 -28.94 -7.29
CA SER A 43 14.76 -30.26 -6.62
C SER A 43 14.86 -31.45 -7.59
N LYS A 44 14.72 -31.25 -8.91
CA LYS A 44 15.03 -32.30 -9.91
C LYS A 44 16.52 -32.64 -9.97
N LYS A 45 17.39 -31.80 -9.37
CA LYS A 45 18.81 -32.12 -9.19
C LYS A 45 18.98 -32.98 -7.93
N PRO A 46 19.54 -34.21 -8.02
CA PRO A 46 19.70 -35.07 -6.86
C PRO A 46 20.53 -34.41 -5.75
N ASN A 47 20.11 -34.59 -4.48
CA ASN A 47 20.71 -34.11 -3.22
C ASN A 47 20.53 -32.62 -2.83
N GLU A 48 19.48 -31.93 -3.30
CA GLU A 48 19.19 -30.52 -2.94
C GLU A 48 17.88 -30.35 -2.15
N ASN A 49 17.94 -29.82 -0.92
CA ASN A 49 16.77 -29.40 -0.15
C ASN A 49 16.62 -27.87 -0.21
N GLY A 50 15.41 -27.39 -0.47
CA GLY A 50 15.08 -25.97 -0.53
C GLY A 50 15.04 -25.33 0.86
N LYS A 51 15.58 -24.12 1.01
CA LYS A 51 15.44 -23.32 2.24
C LYS A 51 15.05 -21.90 1.91
N ARG A 52 13.77 -21.57 2.09
CA ARG A 52 13.26 -20.22 1.84
C ARG A 52 13.61 -19.30 3.00
N THR A 53 14.29 -18.19 2.69
CA THR A 53 14.53 -17.11 3.65
C THR A 53 13.70 -15.89 3.27
N ALA A 54 12.53 -15.76 3.86
CA ALA A 54 11.73 -14.56 3.67
C ALA A 54 12.39 -13.39 4.42
N ASN A 55 12.68 -12.29 3.73
CA ASN A 55 13.10 -11.08 4.42
C ASN A 55 11.90 -10.45 5.15
N VAL A 56 12.08 -10.18 6.44
CA VAL A 56 11.07 -9.65 7.34
C VAL A 56 11.44 -8.28 7.90
N GLY A 57 12.66 -7.80 7.63
CA GLY A 57 13.07 -6.44 7.94
C GLY A 57 12.51 -5.40 6.95
N ILE A 58 13.09 -4.20 6.98
CA ILE A 58 12.72 -3.10 6.08
C ILE A 58 12.94 -3.54 4.62
N THR A 59 11.91 -3.35 3.79
CA THR A 59 11.88 -3.68 2.36
C THR A 59 11.63 -2.41 1.55
N ARG A 60 10.86 -2.41 0.44
CA ARG A 60 10.56 -1.16 -0.29
C ARG A 60 9.33 -0.45 0.28
N PRO A 61 9.27 0.89 0.21
CA PRO A 61 8.02 1.62 0.43
C PRO A 61 6.91 1.07 -0.48
N ARG A 62 5.68 0.90 0.05
CA ARG A 62 4.50 0.32 -0.64
C ARG A 62 4.56 -1.19 -0.91
N ASP A 63 5.49 -1.91 -0.29
CA ASP A 63 5.44 -3.38 -0.25
C ASP A 63 4.28 -3.86 0.65
N VAL A 64 3.83 -5.09 0.40
CA VAL A 64 2.86 -5.75 1.26
C VAL A 64 3.42 -5.84 2.68
N ASP A 65 2.60 -5.56 3.69
CA ASP A 65 3.05 -5.60 5.07
C ASP A 65 3.62 -6.98 5.43
N TYR A 66 4.58 -6.96 6.34
CA TYR A 66 5.32 -8.16 6.73
C TYR A 66 4.41 -9.30 7.21
N PHE A 67 3.34 -9.01 7.96
CA PHE A 67 2.47 -10.04 8.53
C PHE A 67 1.70 -10.76 7.43
N THR A 68 1.14 -10.02 6.48
CA THR A 68 0.46 -10.58 5.30
C THR A 68 1.40 -11.44 4.46
N ARG A 69 2.63 -10.95 4.22
CA ARG A 69 3.65 -11.74 3.49
C ARG A 69 3.96 -13.05 4.18
N VAL A 70 4.13 -13.05 5.50
CA VAL A 70 4.40 -14.28 6.27
C VAL A 70 3.25 -15.27 6.21
N ARG A 71 2.00 -14.81 6.34
CA ARG A 71 0.83 -15.70 6.21
C ARG A 71 0.76 -16.32 4.81
N CYS A 72 0.99 -15.52 3.77
CA CYS A 72 1.11 -16.02 2.40
C CYS A 72 2.26 -17.04 2.25
N TYR A 73 3.44 -16.79 2.84
CA TYR A 73 4.54 -17.76 2.81
C TYR A 73 4.18 -19.08 3.49
N LEU A 74 3.45 -19.06 4.60
CA LEU A 74 2.96 -20.27 5.25
C LEU A 74 2.01 -21.08 4.35
N LEU A 75 1.09 -20.41 3.66
CA LEU A 75 0.18 -21.07 2.71
C LEU A 75 0.94 -21.69 1.54
N ILE A 76 1.94 -20.98 1.01
CA ILE A 76 2.83 -21.50 -0.03
C ILE A 76 3.64 -22.70 0.48
N MET A 77 4.14 -22.64 1.72
CA MET A 77 4.91 -23.74 2.33
C MET A 77 4.11 -25.04 2.42
N ALA A 78 2.79 -24.96 2.61
CA ALA A 78 1.91 -26.13 2.63
C ALA A 78 1.78 -26.83 1.27
N LYS A 79 2.22 -26.19 0.17
CA LYS A 79 2.22 -26.78 -1.18
C LYS A 79 3.46 -27.62 -1.48
N PHE A 80 4.45 -27.63 -0.58
CA PHE A 80 5.68 -28.38 -0.74
C PHE A 80 5.55 -29.81 -0.22
N PRO A 81 6.19 -30.81 -0.87
CA PRO A 81 6.30 -32.13 -0.30
C PRO A 81 6.96 -32.07 1.10
N PRO A 82 6.46 -32.83 2.09
CA PRO A 82 6.99 -32.79 3.45
C PRO A 82 8.50 -32.97 3.50
N GLY A 83 9.20 -32.09 4.24
CA GLY A 83 10.64 -32.18 4.45
C GLY A 83 11.53 -31.59 3.35
N THR A 84 10.97 -31.17 2.22
CA THR A 84 11.75 -30.61 1.08
C THR A 84 12.06 -29.13 1.20
N ALA A 85 11.25 -28.40 1.98
CA ALA A 85 11.39 -26.96 2.15
C ALA A 85 11.31 -26.55 3.64
N LYS A 86 12.03 -25.48 4.00
CA LYS A 86 11.92 -24.81 5.31
C LYS A 86 11.74 -23.31 5.13
N LEU A 87 10.88 -22.71 5.95
CA LEU A 87 10.72 -21.26 6.04
C LEU A 87 11.56 -20.70 7.20
N SER A 88 12.41 -19.74 6.90
CA SER A 88 13.16 -18.96 7.88
C SER A 88 12.94 -17.47 7.63
N LEU A 89 12.74 -16.72 8.70
CA LEU A 89 12.57 -15.28 8.65
C LEU A 89 13.93 -14.61 8.87
N LEU A 90 14.31 -13.73 7.95
CA LEU A 90 15.56 -12.97 8.02
C LEU A 90 15.26 -11.51 8.34
N SER A 91 15.75 -11.00 9.46
CA SER A 91 15.58 -9.58 9.84
C SER A 91 16.63 -8.69 9.16
N LEU A 92 16.55 -8.56 7.82
CA LEU A 92 17.48 -7.74 7.05
C LEU A 92 16.81 -6.41 6.66
N ALA A 93 17.43 -5.28 7.02
CA ALA A 93 17.07 -4.00 6.45
C ALA A 93 17.73 -3.88 5.06
N MET A 94 16.94 -4.09 4.01
CA MET A 94 17.47 -4.03 2.64
C MET A 94 17.84 -2.59 2.28
N ARG A 95 18.90 -2.44 1.48
CA ARG A 95 19.35 -1.13 0.97
C ARG A 95 18.87 -0.85 -0.44
N MET A 96 18.35 -1.88 -1.11
CA MET A 96 18.03 -1.88 -2.52
C MET A 96 19.26 -1.54 -3.39
N ALA A 97 20.43 -2.09 -3.04
CA ALA A 97 21.72 -1.79 -3.67
C ALA A 97 22.14 -2.82 -4.73
N GLY A 98 21.16 -3.49 -5.35
CA GLY A 98 21.32 -4.30 -6.56
C GLY A 98 22.48 -5.31 -6.47
N PRO A 99 23.47 -5.26 -7.38
CA PRO A 99 24.59 -6.18 -7.42
C PRO A 99 25.38 -6.29 -6.11
N ARG A 100 25.64 -5.17 -5.42
CA ARG A 100 26.39 -5.18 -4.15
C ARG A 100 25.61 -5.89 -3.06
N GLU A 101 24.30 -5.66 -3.01
CA GLU A 101 23.42 -6.34 -2.05
C GLU A 101 23.22 -7.82 -2.38
N ALA A 102 23.38 -8.25 -3.64
CA ALA A 102 23.41 -9.67 -3.99
C ALA A 102 24.57 -10.41 -3.33
N ILE A 103 25.78 -9.82 -3.33
CA ILE A 103 26.95 -10.36 -2.61
C ILE A 103 26.68 -10.36 -1.11
N TRP A 104 26.17 -9.25 -0.57
CA TRP A 104 25.84 -9.15 0.85
C TRP A 104 24.83 -10.22 1.28
N HIS A 105 23.79 -10.46 0.47
CA HIS A 105 22.85 -11.55 0.66
C HIS A 105 23.57 -12.90 0.71
N ALA A 106 24.51 -13.17 -0.20
CA ALA A 106 25.27 -14.41 -0.23
C ALA A 106 26.03 -14.67 1.07
N LEU A 107 26.77 -13.66 1.55
CA LEU A 107 27.52 -13.73 2.80
C LEU A 107 26.61 -13.95 4.01
N ILE A 108 25.47 -13.25 4.07
CA ILE A 108 24.47 -13.50 5.11
C ILE A 108 23.97 -14.95 5.04
N ARG A 109 23.63 -15.44 3.84
CA ARG A 109 23.08 -16.80 3.69
C ARG A 109 24.11 -17.89 3.98
N LYS A 110 25.38 -17.66 3.67
CA LYS A 110 26.52 -18.47 4.12
C LYS A 110 26.53 -18.60 5.64
N ASN A 111 26.42 -17.47 6.33
CA ASN A 111 26.36 -17.42 7.80
C ASN A 111 25.07 -18.06 8.35
N HIS A 112 24.03 -18.22 7.54
CA HIS A 112 22.83 -19.00 7.89
C HIS A 112 22.91 -20.48 7.44
N GLY A 113 24.10 -20.94 7.03
CA GLY A 113 24.40 -22.32 6.66
C GLY A 113 23.94 -22.73 5.26
N CYS A 114 23.62 -21.79 4.38
CA CYS A 114 23.24 -22.08 3.00
C CYS A 114 24.48 -22.31 2.14
N SER A 115 24.45 -23.30 1.26
CA SER A 115 25.53 -23.58 0.31
C SER A 115 25.26 -22.97 -1.07
N HIS A 116 24.01 -22.66 -1.37
CA HIS A 116 23.56 -22.09 -2.63
C HIS A 116 22.63 -20.88 -2.41
N LEU A 117 22.67 -19.91 -3.32
CA LEU A 117 21.78 -18.74 -3.32
C LEU A 117 21.19 -18.54 -4.72
N ILE A 118 19.86 -18.42 -4.80
CA ILE A 118 19.19 -18.03 -6.04
C ILE A 118 19.39 -16.53 -6.27
N VAL A 119 19.90 -16.18 -7.45
CA VAL A 119 20.04 -14.80 -7.90
C VAL A 119 19.31 -14.66 -9.23
N GLY A 120 18.20 -13.92 -9.22
CA GLY A 120 17.34 -13.75 -10.39
C GLY A 120 17.47 -12.37 -11.04
N ARG A 121 16.61 -12.12 -12.03
CA ARG A 121 16.47 -10.81 -12.69
C ARG A 121 16.18 -9.67 -11.69
N ASP A 122 16.87 -8.54 -11.80
CA ASP A 122 16.72 -7.33 -10.99
C ASP A 122 16.93 -7.58 -9.47
N HIS A 123 17.79 -8.55 -9.10
CA HIS A 123 17.99 -8.94 -7.70
C HIS A 123 18.42 -7.75 -6.84
N ALA A 124 17.63 -7.47 -5.79
CA ALA A 124 17.83 -6.35 -4.87
C ALA A 124 17.91 -4.95 -5.54
N GLY A 125 17.49 -4.78 -6.80
CA GLY A 125 17.48 -3.46 -7.47
C GLY A 125 16.20 -2.67 -7.17
N PRO A 126 16.22 -1.34 -6.99
CA PRO A 126 15.05 -0.54 -6.59
C PRO A 126 14.03 -0.35 -7.72
N GLY A 127 14.38 -0.74 -8.95
CA GLY A 127 13.55 -0.59 -10.15
C GLY A 127 14.10 0.51 -11.04
N LYS A 128 13.25 1.46 -11.41
CA LYS A 128 13.56 2.59 -12.29
C LYS A 128 13.54 3.89 -11.50
N ASP A 129 14.32 4.88 -11.96
CA ASP A 129 14.30 6.25 -11.45
C ASP A 129 13.06 7.02 -11.93
N ALA A 130 12.95 8.31 -11.56
CA ALA A 130 11.84 9.18 -11.94
C ALA A 130 11.72 9.39 -13.47
N ASN A 131 12.81 9.18 -14.21
CA ASN A 131 12.87 9.30 -15.66
C ASN A 131 12.60 7.96 -16.38
N GLY A 132 12.34 6.89 -15.62
CA GLY A 132 12.09 5.55 -16.17
C GLY A 132 13.37 4.76 -16.50
N ASN A 133 14.55 5.27 -16.16
CA ASN A 133 15.82 4.57 -16.36
C ASN A 133 16.04 3.53 -15.26
N PRO A 134 16.46 2.29 -15.58
CA PRO A 134 16.75 1.30 -14.56
C PRO A 134 18.00 1.68 -13.77
N PHE A 135 17.95 1.56 -12.43
CA PHE A 135 19.12 1.82 -11.57
C PHE A 135 20.26 0.80 -11.79
N TYR A 136 19.91 -0.43 -12.16
CA TYR A 136 20.83 -1.54 -12.45
C TYR A 136 20.32 -2.31 -13.66
N LYS A 137 21.21 -2.93 -14.43
CA LYS A 137 20.80 -3.80 -15.54
C LYS A 137 20.16 -5.09 -15.00
N PRO A 138 19.24 -5.72 -15.76
CA PRO A 138 18.46 -6.86 -15.27
C PRO A 138 19.25 -8.04 -14.70
N TYR A 139 20.45 -8.31 -15.21
CA TYR A 139 21.28 -9.44 -14.76
C TYR A 139 22.62 -9.02 -14.15
N GLU A 140 22.82 -7.72 -13.90
CA GLU A 140 24.07 -7.17 -13.37
C GLU A 140 24.45 -7.76 -12.01
N ALA A 141 23.45 -8.13 -11.21
CA ALA A 141 23.66 -8.80 -9.93
C ALA A 141 24.25 -10.21 -10.10
N GLN A 142 23.85 -10.95 -11.14
CA GLN A 142 24.44 -12.26 -11.44
C GLN A 142 25.87 -12.10 -11.94
N ASP A 143 26.13 -11.10 -12.79
CA ASP A 143 27.47 -10.84 -13.34
C ASP A 143 28.47 -10.52 -12.23
N LEU A 144 28.10 -9.62 -11.30
CA LEU A 144 28.95 -9.30 -10.16
C LEU A 144 29.12 -10.51 -9.23
N PHE A 145 28.07 -11.30 -9.01
CA PHE A 145 28.15 -12.50 -8.17
C PHE A 145 29.15 -13.51 -8.72
N ARG A 146 29.12 -13.81 -10.03
CA ARG A 146 30.06 -14.76 -10.68
C ARG A 146 31.51 -14.38 -10.42
N LYS A 147 31.82 -13.08 -10.45
CA LYS A 147 33.19 -12.57 -10.21
C LYS A 147 33.71 -12.92 -8.81
N TYR A 148 32.84 -12.97 -7.80
CA TYR A 148 33.22 -13.19 -6.40
C TYR A 148 32.76 -14.55 -5.84
N GLU A 149 32.14 -15.42 -6.65
CA GLU A 149 31.53 -16.67 -6.20
C GLU A 149 32.52 -17.58 -5.44
N ALA A 150 33.75 -17.71 -5.95
CA ALA A 150 34.80 -18.50 -5.34
C ALA A 150 35.20 -17.97 -3.94
N GLU A 151 35.27 -16.65 -3.78
CA GLU A 151 35.63 -15.99 -2.52
C GLU A 151 34.47 -16.03 -1.50
N ILE A 152 33.25 -15.83 -1.97
CA ILE A 152 32.04 -15.91 -1.13
C ILE A 152 31.89 -17.32 -0.56
N GLY A 153 32.17 -18.36 -1.34
CA GLY A 153 31.99 -19.76 -0.91
C GLY A 153 30.52 -20.20 -0.83
N VAL A 154 29.65 -19.55 -1.60
CA VAL A 154 28.24 -19.93 -1.82
C VAL A 154 28.03 -19.99 -3.31
N ARG A 155 27.50 -21.11 -3.81
CA ARG A 155 27.24 -21.28 -5.24
C ARG A 155 26.00 -20.49 -5.68
N MET A 156 26.10 -19.77 -6.78
CA MET A 156 24.95 -19.10 -7.38
C MET A 156 24.08 -20.12 -8.11
N VAL A 157 22.78 -20.04 -7.88
CA VAL A 157 21.78 -20.63 -8.76
C VAL A 157 21.20 -19.49 -9.58
N ALA A 158 21.79 -19.24 -10.75
CA ALA A 158 21.28 -18.23 -11.67
C ALA A 158 19.87 -18.63 -12.14
N PHE A 159 18.99 -17.66 -12.24
CA PHE A 159 17.60 -17.92 -12.56
C PHE A 159 17.05 -16.82 -13.48
N ASN A 160 16.64 -17.17 -14.70
CA ASN A 160 16.04 -16.24 -15.65
C ASN A 160 14.62 -15.87 -15.23
N ALA A 161 14.06 -14.82 -15.83
CA ALA A 161 12.64 -14.52 -15.61
C ALA A 161 11.80 -15.71 -16.08
N MET A 162 10.82 -16.12 -15.28
CA MET A 162 9.88 -17.17 -15.67
C MET A 162 8.57 -16.56 -16.07
N VAL A 163 7.98 -17.17 -17.08
CA VAL A 163 6.73 -16.73 -17.65
C VAL A 163 5.77 -17.91 -17.74
N TYR A 164 4.48 -17.63 -17.63
CA TYR A 164 3.47 -18.66 -17.83
C TYR A 164 3.14 -18.75 -19.32
N VAL A 165 3.31 -19.94 -19.90
CA VAL A 165 2.99 -20.23 -21.29
C VAL A 165 1.63 -20.92 -21.33
N GLU A 166 0.62 -20.19 -21.81
CA GLU A 166 -0.80 -20.58 -21.75
C GLU A 166 -1.04 -21.89 -22.49
N ASP A 167 -0.53 -22.01 -23.72
CA ASP A 167 -0.73 -23.18 -24.59
C ASP A 167 -0.18 -24.49 -23.99
N LYS A 168 0.74 -24.39 -23.02
CA LYS A 168 1.39 -25.53 -22.38
C LYS A 168 0.95 -25.74 -20.94
N ASP A 169 0.16 -24.83 -20.36
CA ASP A 169 -0.17 -24.74 -18.94
C ASP A 169 1.07 -24.90 -18.02
N LYS A 170 2.19 -24.29 -18.42
CA LYS A 170 3.49 -24.46 -17.75
C LYS A 170 4.23 -23.15 -17.61
N TYR A 171 5.07 -23.10 -16.59
CA TYR A 171 6.05 -22.03 -16.43
C TYR A 171 7.34 -22.45 -17.13
N LEU A 172 7.89 -21.57 -17.96
CA LEU A 172 9.18 -21.77 -18.64
C LEU A 172 10.07 -20.55 -18.39
N GLN A 173 11.38 -20.76 -18.44
CA GLN A 173 12.33 -19.65 -18.43
C GLN A 173 12.16 -18.87 -19.74
N GLU A 174 12.35 -17.56 -19.68
CA GLU A 174 12.14 -16.64 -20.83
C GLU A 174 12.90 -17.08 -22.10
N ASP A 175 14.08 -17.69 -21.93
CA ASP A 175 14.91 -18.25 -23.00
C ASP A 175 14.48 -19.64 -23.51
N GLU A 176 13.60 -20.32 -22.79
CA GLU A 176 13.03 -21.63 -23.16
C GLU A 176 11.63 -21.53 -23.78
N VAL A 177 11.09 -20.31 -23.87
CA VAL A 177 9.76 -20.08 -24.46
C VAL A 177 9.82 -20.29 -25.98
N PRO A 178 8.98 -21.18 -26.55
CA PRO A 178 8.93 -21.35 -28.00
C PRO A 178 8.53 -20.06 -28.71
N ALA A 179 9.13 -19.80 -29.86
CA ALA A 179 8.76 -18.66 -30.70
C ALA A 179 7.26 -18.73 -31.05
N GLY A 180 6.54 -17.62 -30.84
CA GLY A 180 5.10 -17.51 -31.09
C GLY A 180 4.18 -18.05 -29.99
N ALA A 181 4.71 -18.60 -28.89
CA ALA A 181 3.89 -19.09 -27.79
C ALA A 181 3.20 -17.93 -27.03
N ARG A 182 1.97 -18.17 -26.57
CA ARG A 182 1.23 -17.16 -25.80
C ARG A 182 1.71 -17.10 -24.35
N VAL A 183 2.32 -15.98 -23.99
CA VAL A 183 2.87 -15.74 -22.66
C VAL A 183 1.94 -14.84 -21.84
N LEU A 184 1.62 -15.26 -20.62
CA LEU A 184 0.87 -14.46 -19.64
C LEU A 184 1.77 -14.00 -18.50
N ASN A 185 1.57 -12.75 -18.08
CA ASN A 185 2.23 -12.15 -16.94
C ASN A 185 1.28 -11.14 -16.26
N ILE A 186 1.31 -11.06 -14.94
CA ILE A 186 0.62 -10.02 -14.16
C ILE A 186 1.69 -9.19 -13.47
N SER A 187 1.74 -7.91 -13.83
CA SER A 187 2.62 -6.94 -13.17
C SER A 187 2.13 -6.62 -11.76
N GLY A 188 3.01 -6.05 -10.93
CA GLY A 188 2.60 -5.58 -9.59
C GLY A 188 1.53 -4.48 -9.64
N THR A 189 1.47 -3.71 -10.73
CA THR A 189 0.42 -2.69 -10.94
C THR A 189 -0.92 -3.36 -11.25
N GLU A 190 -0.94 -4.32 -12.19
CA GLU A 190 -2.14 -5.08 -12.53
C GLU A 190 -2.66 -5.91 -11.33
N LEU A 191 -1.77 -6.50 -10.53
CA LEU A 191 -2.17 -7.19 -9.30
C LEU A 191 -2.92 -6.26 -8.34
N ARG A 192 -2.37 -5.06 -8.07
CA ARG A 192 -3.02 -4.07 -7.19
C ARG A 192 -4.35 -3.61 -7.77
N GLN A 193 -4.42 -3.39 -9.07
CA GLN A 193 -5.67 -3.02 -9.75
C GLN A 193 -6.74 -4.11 -9.59
N ARG A 194 -6.40 -5.38 -9.86
CA ARG A 194 -7.31 -6.51 -9.65
C ARG A 194 -7.78 -6.62 -8.20
N LEU A 195 -6.89 -6.44 -7.23
CA LEU A 195 -7.25 -6.44 -5.80
C LEU A 195 -8.24 -5.30 -5.47
N ASN A 196 -7.96 -4.08 -5.94
CA ASN A 196 -8.82 -2.92 -5.72
C ASN A 196 -10.21 -3.07 -6.36
N GLU A 197 -10.28 -3.61 -7.57
CA GLU A 197 -11.53 -3.84 -8.30
C GLU A 197 -12.25 -5.11 -7.85
N GLY A 198 -11.61 -5.95 -7.02
CA GLY A 198 -12.14 -7.25 -6.62
C GLY A 198 -12.18 -8.29 -7.74
N ARG A 199 -11.45 -8.07 -8.85
CA ARG A 199 -11.31 -9.05 -9.93
C ARG A 199 -10.60 -10.31 -9.45
N ASP A 200 -10.82 -11.39 -10.19
CA ASP A 200 -10.14 -12.65 -9.91
C ASP A 200 -8.64 -12.61 -10.16
N LEU A 201 -7.88 -13.17 -9.21
CA LEU A 201 -6.48 -13.50 -9.39
C LEU A 201 -6.41 -14.90 -10.01
N PRO A 202 -5.94 -15.03 -11.26
CA PRO A 202 -5.95 -16.31 -11.94
C PRO A 202 -5.18 -17.39 -11.18
N GLY A 203 -5.69 -18.62 -11.19
CA GLY A 203 -5.03 -19.76 -10.54
C GLY A 203 -3.65 -20.07 -11.11
N TRP A 204 -3.43 -19.73 -12.40
CA TRP A 204 -2.09 -19.81 -12.98
C TRP A 204 -1.13 -18.85 -12.27
N PHE A 205 -1.55 -17.66 -11.83
CA PHE A 205 -0.70 -16.63 -11.22
C PHE A 205 -0.41 -16.87 -9.73
N THR A 206 -1.42 -17.26 -8.95
CA THR A 206 -1.28 -17.53 -7.51
C THR A 206 -2.23 -18.61 -7.04
N TYR A 207 -1.87 -19.30 -5.95
CA TYR A 207 -2.76 -20.25 -5.29
C TYR A 207 -3.98 -19.53 -4.71
N SER A 208 -5.13 -20.22 -4.67
CA SER A 208 -6.41 -19.66 -4.24
C SER A 208 -6.40 -19.20 -2.77
N ASP A 209 -5.77 -19.96 -1.89
CA ASP A 209 -5.60 -19.61 -0.48
C ASP A 209 -4.70 -18.39 -0.29
N VAL A 210 -3.62 -18.28 -1.07
CA VAL A 210 -2.76 -17.09 -1.09
C VAL A 210 -3.51 -15.88 -1.62
N ALA A 211 -4.32 -16.04 -2.68
CA ALA A 211 -5.18 -14.97 -3.19
C ALA A 211 -6.19 -14.50 -2.13
N GLN A 212 -6.78 -15.43 -1.38
CA GLN A 212 -7.71 -15.12 -0.29
C GLN A 212 -7.03 -14.34 0.83
N GLU A 213 -5.82 -14.74 1.22
CA GLU A 213 -5.03 -14.01 2.23
C GLU A 213 -4.64 -12.61 1.75
N LEU A 214 -4.26 -12.45 0.48
CA LEU A 214 -4.03 -11.14 -0.12
C LEU A 214 -5.29 -10.26 -0.08
N ARG A 215 -6.46 -10.82 -0.45
CA ARG A 215 -7.75 -10.12 -0.42
C ARG A 215 -8.19 -9.73 0.99
N ARG A 216 -7.79 -10.49 2.01
CA ARG A 216 -8.05 -10.15 3.42
C ARG A 216 -7.34 -8.86 3.81
N SER A 217 -6.09 -8.68 3.38
CA SER A 217 -5.29 -7.50 3.69
C SER A 217 -5.58 -6.32 2.75
N PHE A 218 -5.83 -6.62 1.47
CA PHE A 218 -6.16 -5.67 0.41
C PHE A 218 -7.55 -5.99 -0.14
N PRO A 219 -8.62 -5.69 0.62
CA PRO A 219 -9.97 -5.92 0.15
C PRO A 219 -10.30 -4.97 -1.02
N PRO A 220 -11.33 -5.26 -1.83
CA PRO A 220 -11.79 -4.37 -2.88
C PRO A 220 -12.18 -2.99 -2.34
N ARG A 221 -12.12 -1.93 -3.16
CA ARG A 221 -12.35 -0.54 -2.75
C ARG A 221 -13.67 -0.32 -2.01
N HIS A 222 -14.75 -1.00 -2.42
CA HIS A 222 -16.05 -0.90 -1.74
C HIS A 222 -16.06 -1.45 -0.30
N LYS A 223 -15.03 -2.21 0.10
CA LYS A 223 -14.78 -2.72 1.46
C LYS A 223 -13.58 -2.05 2.13
N GLN A 224 -12.88 -1.15 1.45
CA GLN A 224 -11.81 -0.35 2.04
C GLN A 224 -12.42 0.82 2.83
N GLY A 225 -11.66 1.31 3.81
CA GLY A 225 -11.98 2.58 4.44
C GLY A 225 -11.61 3.74 3.52
N VAL A 226 -12.27 4.86 3.72
CA VAL A 226 -12.06 6.07 2.91
C VAL A 226 -12.30 7.32 3.76
N THR A 227 -11.44 8.30 3.60
CA THR A 227 -11.66 9.64 4.16
C THR A 227 -12.18 10.58 3.08
N ILE A 228 -13.32 11.21 3.35
CA ILE A 228 -13.85 12.34 2.58
C ILE A 228 -13.48 13.61 3.33
N PHE A 229 -12.54 14.37 2.79
CA PHE A 229 -11.94 15.51 3.46
C PHE A 229 -12.37 16.81 2.80
N PHE A 230 -13.27 17.55 3.45
CA PHE A 230 -13.67 18.85 2.95
C PHE A 230 -12.62 19.92 3.24
N SER A 231 -12.50 20.87 2.33
CA SER A 231 -11.82 22.15 2.54
C SER A 231 -12.66 23.26 1.94
N GLY A 232 -12.67 24.43 2.58
CA GLY A 232 -13.43 25.59 2.11
C GLY A 232 -13.62 26.62 3.21
N LEU A 233 -14.02 27.83 2.84
CA LEU A 233 -14.24 28.94 3.77
C LEU A 233 -15.34 28.64 4.81
N SER A 234 -15.30 29.35 5.95
CA SER A 234 -16.41 29.32 6.92
C SER A 234 -17.71 29.74 6.21
N GLY A 235 -18.86 29.12 6.49
CA GLY A 235 -20.11 29.44 5.77
C GLY A 235 -20.23 28.86 4.34
N ALA A 236 -19.21 28.17 3.82
CA ALA A 236 -19.27 27.52 2.50
C ALA A 236 -20.25 26.31 2.43
N GLY A 237 -20.78 25.83 3.56
CA GLY A 237 -21.75 24.73 3.60
C GLY A 237 -21.18 23.33 3.94
N LYS A 238 -19.91 23.23 4.34
CA LYS A 238 -19.23 21.96 4.67
C LYS A 238 -20.00 21.09 5.66
N SER A 239 -20.36 21.62 6.83
CA SER A 239 -21.07 20.85 7.86
C SER A 239 -22.46 20.39 7.39
N THR A 240 -23.16 21.19 6.58
CA THR A 240 -24.45 20.80 6.01
C THR A 240 -24.29 19.60 5.07
N ILE A 241 -23.38 19.70 4.08
CA ILE A 241 -23.14 18.63 3.11
C ILE A 241 -22.59 17.38 3.79
N ALA A 242 -21.72 17.54 4.79
CA ALA A 242 -21.15 16.43 5.55
C ALA A 242 -22.24 15.65 6.33
N ASN A 243 -23.26 16.31 6.87
CA ASN A 243 -24.40 15.65 7.51
C ASN A 243 -25.29 14.91 6.49
N VAL A 244 -25.55 15.52 5.32
CA VAL A 244 -26.29 14.84 4.24
C VAL A 244 -25.54 13.58 3.77
N LEU A 245 -24.22 13.68 3.57
CA LEU A 245 -23.38 12.53 3.24
C LEU A 245 -23.38 11.48 4.35
N PHE A 246 -23.30 11.89 5.61
CA PHE A 246 -23.36 10.95 6.74
C PHE A 246 -24.63 10.10 6.68
N ILE A 247 -25.79 10.72 6.45
CA ILE A 247 -27.06 10.01 6.29
C ILE A 247 -27.01 9.08 5.07
N LYS A 248 -26.59 9.56 3.90
CA LYS A 248 -26.49 8.76 2.67
C LYS A 248 -25.57 7.53 2.84
N PHE A 249 -24.43 7.67 3.50
CA PHE A 249 -23.54 6.52 3.76
C PHE A 249 -24.12 5.55 4.79
N GLN A 250 -24.87 6.04 5.78
CA GLN A 250 -25.58 5.18 6.73
C GLN A 250 -26.70 4.40 6.04
N GLU A 251 -27.40 5.00 5.07
CA GLU A 251 -28.42 4.34 4.25
C GLU A 251 -27.81 3.27 3.32
N VAL A 252 -26.68 3.57 2.67
CA VAL A 252 -25.94 2.59 1.86
C VAL A 252 -25.45 1.41 2.71
N GLY A 253 -24.99 1.69 3.93
CA GLY A 253 -24.53 0.67 4.88
C GLY A 253 -23.18 0.02 4.51
N GLY A 254 -22.88 -1.11 5.16
CA GLY A 254 -21.69 -1.93 4.91
C GLY A 254 -20.39 -1.49 5.59
N ARG A 255 -20.25 -0.21 5.97
CA ARG A 255 -19.10 0.31 6.74
C ARG A 255 -19.54 1.30 7.81
N PRO A 256 -18.89 1.34 8.97
CA PRO A 256 -19.15 2.36 9.98
C PRO A 256 -18.73 3.74 9.47
N VAL A 257 -19.57 4.75 9.71
CA VAL A 257 -19.35 6.14 9.29
C VAL A 257 -19.08 7.01 10.53
N THR A 258 -18.03 7.81 10.47
CA THR A 258 -17.68 8.76 11.53
C THR A 258 -17.63 10.18 10.97
N LEU A 259 -18.39 11.09 11.58
CA LEU A 259 -18.39 12.51 11.23
C LEU A 259 -17.41 13.28 12.15
N LEU A 260 -16.37 13.84 11.54
CA LEU A 260 -15.37 14.72 12.17
C LEU A 260 -15.63 16.17 11.73
N ASP A 261 -16.76 16.73 12.18
CA ASP A 261 -17.11 18.13 11.94
C ASP A 261 -16.34 19.09 12.85
N GLY A 262 -16.11 20.31 12.39
CA GLY A 262 -15.25 21.29 13.07
C GLY A 262 -15.65 21.58 14.53
N ASP A 263 -16.95 21.65 14.82
CA ASP A 263 -17.43 21.91 16.18
C ASP A 263 -17.27 20.69 17.10
N LEU A 264 -17.55 19.47 16.60
CA LEU A 264 -17.33 18.23 17.35
C LEU A 264 -15.83 18.02 17.64
N VAL A 265 -14.99 18.23 16.64
CA VAL A 265 -13.53 18.13 16.79
C VAL A 265 -13.04 19.17 17.79
N ARG A 266 -13.45 20.43 17.70
CA ARG A 266 -13.06 21.46 18.67
C ARG A 266 -13.52 21.13 20.08
N LYS A 267 -14.69 20.53 20.26
CA LYS A 267 -15.18 20.13 21.58
C LYS A 267 -14.37 18.98 22.19
N HIS A 268 -14.01 17.98 21.39
CA HIS A 268 -13.49 16.70 21.92
C HIS A 268 -11.99 16.49 21.73
N LEU A 269 -11.39 17.13 20.74
CA LEU A 269 -10.01 16.87 20.32
C LEU A 269 -9.14 18.13 20.31
N SER A 270 -9.70 19.32 20.46
CA SER A 270 -9.01 20.59 20.21
C SER A 270 -9.60 21.77 21.00
N SER A 271 -10.12 21.51 22.19
CA SER A 271 -10.80 22.53 23.02
C SER A 271 -9.86 23.61 23.52
N GLU A 272 -8.58 23.28 23.62
CA GLU A 272 -7.50 24.18 24.03
C GLU A 272 -6.92 25.02 22.88
N LEU A 273 -7.24 24.68 21.63
CA LEU A 273 -6.66 25.32 20.45
C LEU A 273 -7.42 26.60 20.07
N GLY A 274 -6.69 27.70 20.01
CA GLY A 274 -7.15 29.00 19.49
C GLY A 274 -7.30 29.05 17.95
N PHE A 275 -7.02 30.22 17.38
CA PHE A 275 -7.23 30.49 15.94
C PHE A 275 -5.95 30.85 15.17
N SER A 276 -4.79 30.87 15.83
CA SER A 276 -3.50 31.11 15.16
C SER A 276 -3.25 30.08 14.06
N LYS A 277 -2.38 30.42 13.10
CA LYS A 277 -1.94 29.51 12.04
C LYS A 277 -1.49 28.15 12.60
N GLU A 278 -0.61 28.18 13.59
CA GLU A 278 -0.09 26.97 14.25
C GLU A 278 -1.19 26.11 14.87
N HIS A 279 -2.11 26.72 15.63
CA HIS A 279 -3.23 25.99 16.24
C HIS A 279 -4.17 25.39 15.19
N ARG A 280 -4.38 26.07 14.06
CA ARG A 280 -5.15 25.50 12.94
C ARG A 280 -4.44 24.29 12.36
N ASP A 281 -3.14 24.38 12.10
CA ASP A 281 -2.36 23.27 11.56
C ASP A 281 -2.38 22.05 12.49
N ILE A 282 -2.21 22.25 13.80
CA ILE A 282 -2.32 21.18 14.80
C ILE A 282 -3.72 20.55 14.76
N ASN A 283 -4.78 21.37 14.72
CA ASN A 283 -6.16 20.86 14.63
C ASN A 283 -6.37 20.01 13.37
N ILE A 284 -5.88 20.44 12.20
CA ILE A 284 -6.01 19.67 10.96
C ILE A 284 -5.22 18.36 11.03
N ARG A 285 -4.00 18.38 11.57
CA ARG A 285 -3.19 17.16 11.75
C ARG A 285 -3.85 16.16 12.70
N ARG A 286 -4.48 16.64 13.79
CA ARG A 286 -5.25 15.79 14.71
C ARG A 286 -6.44 15.13 14.01
N ILE A 287 -7.20 15.89 13.22
CA ILE A 287 -8.28 15.34 12.38
C ILE A 287 -7.72 14.27 11.44
N GLY A 288 -6.63 14.59 10.73
CA GLY A 288 -5.98 13.66 9.80
C GLY A 288 -5.54 12.35 10.45
N TYR A 289 -4.96 12.42 11.65
CA TYR A 289 -4.56 11.22 12.40
C TYR A 289 -5.77 10.36 12.77
N VAL A 290 -6.82 10.94 13.34
CA VAL A 290 -8.03 10.19 13.70
C VAL A 290 -8.69 9.58 12.44
N ALA A 291 -8.77 10.36 11.36
CA ALA A 291 -9.29 9.89 10.07
C ALA A 291 -8.45 8.75 9.47
N SER A 292 -7.13 8.77 9.62
CA SER A 292 -6.26 7.68 9.16
C SER A 292 -6.51 6.38 9.92
N GLU A 293 -6.73 6.44 11.24
CA GLU A 293 -7.02 5.24 12.03
C GLU A 293 -8.44 4.70 11.74
N ILE A 294 -9.42 5.57 11.48
CA ILE A 294 -10.75 5.15 11.00
C ILE A 294 -10.64 4.46 9.63
N THR A 295 -9.92 5.07 8.69
CA THR A 295 -9.72 4.55 7.33
C THR A 295 -9.02 3.19 7.35
N LYS A 296 -7.95 3.07 8.13
CA LYS A 296 -7.21 1.81 8.36
C LYS A 296 -8.10 0.69 8.89
N ASN A 297 -9.07 1.02 9.74
CA ASN A 297 -10.03 0.07 10.30
C ASN A 297 -11.31 -0.09 9.43
N ARG A 298 -11.23 0.25 8.14
CA ARG A 298 -12.30 0.07 7.13
C ARG A 298 -13.53 0.95 7.32
N GLY A 299 -13.43 1.98 8.15
CA GLY A 299 -14.49 2.98 8.32
C GLY A 299 -14.46 4.07 7.25
N ILE A 300 -15.55 4.82 7.19
CA ILE A 300 -15.67 6.05 6.39
C ILE A 300 -15.50 7.23 7.34
N ALA A 301 -14.49 8.07 7.12
CA ALA A 301 -14.30 9.31 7.88
C ALA A 301 -14.76 10.50 7.03
N ILE A 302 -15.75 11.25 7.49
CA ILE A 302 -16.21 12.48 6.85
C ILE A 302 -15.68 13.66 7.66
N CYS A 303 -14.70 14.38 7.13
CA CYS A 303 -14.02 15.47 7.83
C CYS A 303 -14.44 16.82 7.25
N ALA A 304 -14.96 17.73 8.08
CA ALA A 304 -15.44 19.04 7.62
C ALA A 304 -14.67 20.28 8.16
N PRO A 305 -13.32 20.28 8.21
CA PRO A 305 -12.56 21.45 8.64
C PRO A 305 -12.47 22.54 7.57
N ILE A 306 -11.95 23.72 7.94
CA ILE A 306 -11.60 24.77 6.97
C ILE A 306 -10.37 24.35 6.14
N ALA A 307 -9.32 23.85 6.81
CA ALA A 307 -8.06 23.40 6.20
C ALA A 307 -7.48 24.38 5.15
N PRO A 308 -7.08 25.60 5.57
CA PRO A 308 -6.76 26.69 4.64
C PRO A 308 -5.40 26.55 3.94
N TYR A 309 -4.47 25.75 4.46
CA TYR A 309 -3.10 25.67 3.95
C TYR A 309 -2.86 24.37 3.18
N ASP A 310 -2.22 24.49 2.02
CA ASP A 310 -1.96 23.39 1.09
C ASP A 310 -1.03 22.33 1.67
N VAL A 311 0.06 22.77 2.31
CA VAL A 311 1.04 21.88 2.95
C VAL A 311 0.34 20.93 3.93
N THR A 312 -0.51 21.45 4.80
CA THR A 312 -1.20 20.67 5.83
C THR A 312 -2.22 19.70 5.20
N ARG A 313 -2.90 20.08 4.12
CA ARG A 313 -3.80 19.16 3.38
C ARG A 313 -3.01 17.99 2.76
N LYS A 314 -1.85 18.27 2.17
CA LYS A 314 -0.96 17.25 1.59
C LYS A 314 -0.38 16.30 2.64
N GLU A 315 -0.01 16.81 3.81
CA GLU A 315 0.41 15.98 4.94
C GLU A 315 -0.70 15.01 5.37
N VAL A 316 -1.95 15.50 5.50
CA VAL A 316 -3.10 14.65 5.86
C VAL A 316 -3.37 13.60 4.78
N ARG A 317 -3.34 13.97 3.50
CA ARG A 317 -3.47 13.03 2.37
C ARG A 317 -2.41 11.94 2.45
N ALA A 318 -1.13 12.31 2.59
CA ALA A 318 -0.01 11.38 2.67
C ALA A 318 -0.08 10.44 3.90
N LEU A 319 -0.70 10.89 4.99
CA LEU A 319 -0.94 10.08 6.19
C LEU A 319 -2.02 9.01 5.97
N ILE A 320 -3.05 9.30 5.16
CA ILE A 320 -4.24 8.45 4.99
C ILE A 320 -4.10 7.45 3.84
N GLU A 321 -3.55 7.88 2.70
CA GLU A 321 -3.41 7.06 1.47
C GLU A 321 -2.73 5.69 1.66
N PRO A 322 -1.76 5.50 2.59
CA PRO A 322 -1.20 4.18 2.87
C PRO A 322 -2.21 3.16 3.41
N PHE A 323 -3.34 3.62 3.98
CA PHE A 323 -4.32 2.78 4.67
C PHE A 323 -5.64 2.61 3.91
N GLY A 324 -5.97 3.52 3.00
CA GLY A 324 -7.21 3.47 2.23
C GLY A 324 -7.40 4.69 1.32
N GLY A 325 -8.65 4.96 0.94
CA GLY A 325 -8.97 6.08 0.05
C GLY A 325 -8.88 7.44 0.75
N PHE A 326 -8.49 8.47 -0.01
CA PHE A 326 -8.60 9.87 0.38
C PHE A 326 -9.25 10.65 -0.77
N VAL A 327 -10.33 11.37 -0.47
CA VAL A 327 -11.07 12.18 -1.44
C VAL A 327 -11.20 13.59 -0.87
N MET A 328 -10.51 14.56 -1.48
CA MET A 328 -10.61 15.96 -1.13
C MET A 328 -11.80 16.59 -1.85
N VAL A 329 -12.69 17.19 -1.05
CA VAL A 329 -13.85 17.94 -1.54
C VAL A 329 -13.61 19.42 -1.26
N TYR A 330 -13.33 20.18 -2.32
CA TYR A 330 -13.17 21.62 -2.22
C TYR A 330 -14.50 22.33 -2.44
N LEU A 331 -14.95 23.07 -1.43
CA LEU A 331 -16.08 23.99 -1.56
C LEU A 331 -15.56 25.37 -1.95
N SER A 332 -15.60 25.64 -3.26
CA SER A 332 -15.17 26.87 -3.93
C SER A 332 -16.13 28.06 -3.78
N THR A 333 -17.04 27.99 -2.81
CA THR A 333 -18.07 29.01 -2.61
C THR A 333 -17.44 30.38 -2.34
N PRO A 334 -17.82 31.43 -3.09
CA PRO A 334 -17.23 32.77 -2.95
C PRO A 334 -17.35 33.33 -1.53
N VAL A 335 -16.38 34.14 -1.13
CA VAL A 335 -16.30 34.71 0.23
C VAL A 335 -17.51 35.59 0.55
N GLU A 336 -18.04 36.31 -0.43
CA GLU A 336 -19.20 37.19 -0.28
C GLU A 336 -20.46 36.39 0.08
N ILE A 337 -20.61 35.21 -0.52
CA ILE A 337 -21.71 34.29 -0.22
C ILE A 337 -21.53 33.67 1.17
N CYS A 338 -20.29 33.31 1.51
CA CYS A 338 -19.93 32.79 2.82
C CYS A 338 -20.22 33.80 3.94
N GLU A 339 -19.83 35.06 3.74
CA GLU A 339 -20.06 36.19 4.65
C GLU A 339 -21.54 36.52 4.77
N ARG A 340 -22.31 36.50 3.68
CA ARG A 340 -23.77 36.64 3.73
C ARG A 340 -24.46 35.55 4.55
N ARG A 341 -23.89 34.34 4.56
CA ARG A 341 -24.41 33.18 5.31
C ARG A 341 -23.91 33.09 6.75
N ASP A 342 -23.20 34.10 7.27
CA ASP A 342 -22.44 34.10 8.54
C ASP A 342 -23.26 33.79 9.81
N ARG A 343 -23.69 32.54 9.94
CA ARG A 343 -24.54 32.04 11.02
C ARG A 343 -23.90 32.17 12.41
N LYS A 344 -22.57 32.20 12.47
CA LYS A 344 -21.80 32.27 13.72
C LYS A 344 -21.33 33.70 14.04
N GLY A 345 -21.64 34.68 13.18
CA GLY A 345 -21.18 36.06 13.33
C GLY A 345 -19.65 36.22 13.29
N LEU A 346 -18.94 35.26 12.69
CA LEU A 346 -17.48 35.23 12.69
C LEU A 346 -16.90 36.21 11.68
N TYR A 347 -17.53 36.35 10.51
CA TYR A 347 -17.14 37.35 9.51
C TYR A 347 -17.39 38.76 10.05
N ALA A 348 -18.57 39.01 10.65
CA ALA A 348 -18.88 40.29 11.25
C ALA A 348 -17.85 40.69 12.34
N LYS A 349 -17.48 39.76 13.22
CA LYS A 349 -16.43 39.97 14.24
C LYS A 349 -15.04 40.18 13.64
N ALA A 350 -14.71 39.50 12.55
CA ALA A 350 -13.44 39.69 11.84
C ALA A 350 -13.35 41.08 11.18
N ARG A 351 -14.42 41.51 10.49
CA ARG A 351 -14.50 42.85 9.88
C ARG A 351 -14.44 43.97 10.92
N ALA A 352 -14.99 43.74 12.12
CA ALA A 352 -14.89 44.65 13.26
C ALA A 352 -13.51 44.64 13.96
N GLY A 353 -12.54 43.85 13.49
CA GLY A 353 -11.19 43.77 14.07
C GLY A 353 -11.10 42.99 15.39
N ILE A 354 -12.19 42.35 15.82
CA ILE A 354 -12.26 41.55 17.06
C ILE A 354 -11.55 40.21 16.87
N LEU A 355 -11.73 39.58 15.70
CA LEU A 355 -10.99 38.38 15.28
C LEU A 355 -9.86 38.80 14.33
N LYS A 356 -8.64 38.93 14.88
CA LYS A 356 -7.48 39.44 14.13
C LYS A 356 -7.01 38.50 13.02
N ASP A 357 -7.07 37.20 13.25
CA ASP A 357 -6.60 36.17 12.32
C ASP A 357 -7.80 35.32 11.88
N PHE A 358 -8.51 35.74 10.83
CA PHE A 358 -9.69 35.04 10.32
C PHE A 358 -9.54 34.69 8.84
N THR A 359 -9.74 33.41 8.50
CA THR A 359 -9.54 32.87 7.16
C THR A 359 -10.46 33.53 6.13
N GLY A 360 -9.89 34.03 5.03
CA GLY A 360 -10.62 34.70 3.95
C GLY A 360 -10.92 36.17 4.22
N VAL A 361 -10.44 36.74 5.33
CA VAL A 361 -10.50 38.19 5.61
C VAL A 361 -9.10 38.73 5.90
N SER A 362 -8.43 38.23 6.93
CA SER A 362 -7.08 38.66 7.34
C SER A 362 -6.03 37.55 7.20
N ASP A 363 -6.43 36.28 7.26
CA ASP A 363 -5.59 35.13 6.93
C ASP A 363 -5.91 34.59 5.52
N PRO A 364 -4.91 34.14 4.74
CA PRO A 364 -5.14 33.57 3.42
C PRO A 364 -5.85 32.21 3.48
N TYR A 365 -6.59 31.92 2.42
CA TYR A 365 -7.07 30.57 2.08
C TYR A 365 -6.38 30.14 0.78
N GLU A 366 -5.53 29.12 0.85
CA GLU A 366 -4.83 28.59 -0.31
C GLU A 366 -5.74 27.60 -1.03
N GLU A 367 -6.26 28.00 -2.18
CA GLU A 367 -7.20 27.17 -2.96
C GLU A 367 -6.57 25.83 -3.38
N PRO A 368 -7.25 24.69 -3.13
CA PRO A 368 -6.74 23.38 -3.54
C PRO A 368 -6.75 23.22 -5.06
N LYS A 369 -5.60 22.83 -5.65
CA LYS A 369 -5.45 22.58 -7.10
C LYS A 369 -5.61 21.11 -7.48
N ASP A 370 -5.60 20.23 -6.50
CA ASP A 370 -5.57 18.77 -6.60
C ASP A 370 -6.75 18.13 -5.87
N ALA A 371 -7.89 18.83 -5.83
CA ALA A 371 -9.13 18.30 -5.25
C ALA A 371 -9.80 17.31 -6.21
N GLU A 372 -10.23 16.16 -5.68
CA GLU A 372 -10.97 15.16 -6.45
C GLU A 372 -12.39 15.62 -6.83
N VAL A 373 -13.00 16.47 -6.00
CA VAL A 373 -14.32 17.06 -6.22
C VAL A 373 -14.29 18.54 -5.88
N VAL A 374 -14.74 19.40 -6.80
CA VAL A 374 -14.87 20.85 -6.60
C VAL A 374 -16.34 21.23 -6.74
N ILE A 375 -16.89 21.94 -5.76
CA ILE A 375 -18.31 22.34 -5.73
C ILE A 375 -18.43 23.82 -5.38
N ASN A 376 -19.24 24.56 -6.14
CA ASN A 376 -19.66 25.91 -5.78
C ASN A 376 -21.06 25.86 -5.14
N THR A 377 -21.17 25.99 -3.82
CA THR A 377 -22.47 25.90 -3.12
C THR A 377 -23.33 27.16 -3.26
N ALA A 378 -22.92 28.14 -4.07
CA ALA A 378 -23.79 29.23 -4.49
C ALA A 378 -24.77 28.81 -5.60
N GLU A 379 -24.44 27.76 -6.34
CA GLU A 379 -25.15 27.33 -7.55
C GLU A 379 -25.94 26.02 -7.35
N VAL A 380 -25.64 25.28 -6.28
CA VAL A 380 -26.25 23.98 -6.01
C VAL A 380 -26.76 23.88 -4.58
N THR A 381 -27.77 23.03 -4.40
CA THR A 381 -28.29 22.64 -3.08
C THR A 381 -27.32 21.71 -2.35
N PRO A 382 -27.41 21.59 -1.01
CA PRO A 382 -26.64 20.61 -0.25
C PRO A 382 -26.84 19.16 -0.73
N GLU A 383 -28.06 18.81 -1.14
CA GLU A 383 -28.44 17.48 -1.64
C GLU A 383 -27.76 17.17 -2.97
N GLU A 384 -27.76 18.11 -3.93
CA GLU A 384 -27.06 18.00 -5.21
C GLU A 384 -25.54 17.90 -5.01
N ALA A 385 -24.98 18.73 -4.11
CA ALA A 385 -23.57 18.68 -3.74
C ALA A 385 -23.17 17.32 -3.15
N ALA A 386 -23.97 16.80 -2.21
CA ALA A 386 -23.75 15.46 -1.65
C ALA A 386 -23.88 14.37 -2.72
N GLN A 387 -24.83 14.50 -3.66
CA GLN A 387 -25.01 13.56 -4.75
C GLN A 387 -23.79 13.54 -5.70
N ALA A 388 -23.22 14.71 -6.03
CA ALA A 388 -22.00 14.79 -6.83
C ALA A 388 -20.82 14.05 -6.17
N ILE A 389 -20.69 14.17 -4.84
CA ILE A 389 -19.68 13.44 -4.07
C ILE A 389 -19.97 11.93 -4.10
N MET A 390 -21.23 11.50 -3.91
CA MET A 390 -21.60 10.08 -4.00
C MET A 390 -21.28 9.47 -5.36
N LEU A 391 -21.59 10.17 -6.47
CA LEU A 391 -21.26 9.73 -7.82
C LEU A 391 -19.75 9.60 -8.04
N HIS A 392 -18.95 10.52 -7.49
CA HIS A 392 -17.50 10.38 -7.50
C HIS A 392 -17.05 9.11 -6.75
N MET A 393 -17.61 8.87 -5.57
CA MET A 393 -17.27 7.70 -4.74
C MET A 393 -17.67 6.38 -5.41
N GLU A 394 -18.78 6.36 -6.14
CA GLU A 394 -19.21 5.22 -6.98
C GLU A 394 -18.26 5.00 -8.16
N ARG A 395 -17.90 6.06 -8.90
CA ARG A 395 -16.96 5.99 -10.02
C ARG A 395 -15.58 5.46 -9.59
N GLU A 396 -15.10 5.86 -8.42
CA GLU A 396 -13.86 5.35 -7.85
C GLU A 396 -14.01 3.94 -7.26
N GLY A 397 -15.21 3.36 -7.21
CA GLY A 397 -15.47 2.02 -6.71
C GLY A 397 -15.48 1.92 -5.18
N PHE A 398 -15.54 3.05 -4.46
CA PHE A 398 -15.70 3.06 -3.01
C PHE A 398 -17.13 2.78 -2.58
N ILE A 399 -18.11 3.02 -3.45
CA ILE A 399 -19.49 2.57 -3.27
C ILE A 399 -19.70 1.44 -4.27
N GLY A 400 -20.12 0.28 -3.80
CA GLY A 400 -20.44 -0.82 -4.69
C GLY A 400 -21.72 -0.51 -5.46
N VAL A 401 -21.81 -0.93 -6.73
CA VAL A 401 -23.12 -1.13 -7.34
C VAL A 401 -23.80 -2.20 -6.50
N ASN A 402 -24.89 -1.85 -5.83
CA ASN A 402 -25.66 -2.83 -5.07
C ASN A 402 -26.12 -3.93 -6.04
N ASN A 403 -25.51 -5.12 -5.96
CA ASN A 403 -26.04 -6.32 -6.61
C ASN A 403 -27.28 -6.88 -5.88
N ASN A 404 -27.81 -6.15 -4.89
CA ASN A 404 -28.93 -6.55 -4.04
C ASN A 404 -29.98 -5.42 -3.94
N LEU A 405 -30.41 -4.87 -5.08
CA LEU A 405 -31.74 -4.26 -5.21
C LEU A 405 -32.51 -5.00 -6.29
#